data_AF-A0AA36MWJ7-F1
#
_entry.id   AF-A0AA36MWJ7-F1
#
_cell.length_a   1.000
_cell.length_b   1.000
_cell.length_c   1.000
_cell.angle_alpha   90.00
_cell.angle_beta   90.00
_cell.angle_gamma   90.00
#
_symmetry.space_group_name_H-M   'P 1'
#
loop_
_entity.id
_entity.type
_entity.pdbx_description
1 polymer ?
#
loop_
_entity_poly.entity_id
_entity_poly.type
_entity_poly.pdbx_seq_one_letter_code
_entity_poly.pdbx_strand_id
1 'polypeptide(L)'
;MEPAGSQAPWLALHDATAAFLILRLLPPRTWWQLRALSAEWRLLLDDAGNCMERSCREMVGEFRPACCLVKLLVEAAGPLKTANEEVDFAGCVYRAVHHGSVGPLQQLLRPLAAESFARRAFALGVIREALVQAAVAGDAATCHAVLQQHGPRSAAARRLQSGDAAMALKAAADWHLMSPDDVSDLRRKAVDEVLKAVC
;
A
#
# COMPACT_ATOMS: atom_id res chain seq x y z
N MET A 1 11.15 -29.21 35.05
CA MET A 1 10.68 -27.86 34.68
C MET A 1 11.36 -27.51 33.37
N GLU A 2 10.71 -27.85 32.26
CA GLU A 2 11.19 -27.45 30.93
C GLU A 2 10.70 -26.01 30.65
N PRO A 3 11.53 -25.13 30.07
CA PRO A 3 11.05 -23.84 29.63
C PRO A 3 10.18 -24.03 28.39
N ALA A 4 8.95 -23.51 28.45
CA ALA A 4 8.03 -23.43 27.33
C ALA A 4 8.71 -22.66 26.18
N GLY A 5 9.24 -23.40 25.20
CA GLY A 5 9.76 -22.86 23.96
C GLY A 5 8.64 -22.13 23.23
N SER A 6 8.72 -20.80 23.22
CA SER A 6 7.93 -19.98 22.30
C SER A 6 8.38 -20.30 20.88
N GLN A 7 7.69 -21.24 20.24
CA GLN A 7 7.84 -21.48 18.81
C GLN A 7 7.31 -20.26 18.07
N ALA A 8 8.21 -19.41 17.58
CA ALA A 8 7.85 -18.41 16.59
C ALA A 8 7.26 -19.11 15.35
N PRO A 9 6.22 -18.54 14.70
CA PRO A 9 5.61 -19.15 13.53
C PRO A 9 6.58 -19.00 12.34
N TRP A 10 7.41 -20.02 12.14
CA TRP A 10 8.20 -20.17 10.92
C TRP A 10 7.23 -20.53 9.79
N LEU A 11 6.80 -19.54 9.00
CA LEU A 11 6.23 -19.80 7.69
C LEU A 11 7.33 -20.47 6.86
N ALA A 12 7.19 -21.76 6.58
CA ALA A 12 8.18 -22.49 5.79
C ALA A 12 8.24 -21.88 4.38
N LEU A 13 9.42 -21.81 3.76
CA LEU A 13 9.60 -21.29 2.39
C LEU A 13 8.65 -21.97 1.36
N HIS A 14 8.25 -23.21 1.64
CA HIS A 14 7.25 -23.98 0.90
C HIS A 14 5.85 -23.34 0.94
N ASP A 15 5.46 -22.71 2.05
CA ASP A 15 4.14 -22.11 2.24
C ASP A 15 4.01 -20.81 1.43
N ALA A 16 5.06 -19.98 1.37
CA ALA A 16 5.04 -18.74 0.59
C ALA A 16 4.99 -19.01 -0.92
N THR A 17 5.71 -20.02 -1.40
CA THR A 17 5.67 -20.44 -2.81
C THR A 17 4.31 -21.02 -3.17
N ALA A 18 3.76 -21.90 -2.33
CA ALA A 18 2.41 -22.44 -2.53
C ALA A 18 1.35 -21.34 -2.53
N ALA A 19 1.42 -20.41 -1.56
CA ALA A 19 0.55 -19.25 -1.51
C ALA A 19 0.66 -18.42 -2.79
N PHE A 20 1.87 -18.09 -3.26
CA PHE A 20 2.04 -17.39 -4.53
C PHE A 20 1.37 -18.13 -5.70
N LEU A 21 1.62 -19.43 -5.84
CA LEU A 21 1.09 -20.24 -6.94
C LEU A 21 -0.44 -20.30 -6.95
N ILE A 22 -1.07 -20.26 -5.77
CA ILE A 22 -2.53 -20.22 -5.61
C ILE A 22 -3.05 -18.79 -5.84
N LEU A 23 -2.48 -17.80 -5.17
CA LEU A 23 -2.99 -16.42 -5.17
C LEU A 23 -2.84 -15.72 -6.52
N ARG A 24 -1.82 -16.08 -7.32
CA ARG A 24 -1.66 -15.53 -8.68
C ARG A 24 -2.81 -15.90 -9.63
N LEU A 25 -3.58 -16.94 -9.30
CA LEU A 25 -4.75 -17.39 -10.07
C LEU A 25 -6.05 -16.73 -9.58
N LEU A 26 -6.00 -16.01 -8.46
CA LEU A 26 -7.16 -15.37 -7.87
C LEU A 26 -7.22 -13.88 -8.26
N PRO A 27 -8.42 -13.30 -8.35
CA PRO A 27 -8.56 -11.87 -8.55
C PRO A 27 -7.89 -11.08 -7.42
N PRO A 28 -7.27 -9.92 -7.70
CA PRO A 28 -6.56 -9.11 -6.71
C PRO A 28 -7.37 -8.78 -5.44
N ARG A 29 -8.70 -8.61 -5.58
CA ARG A 29 -9.61 -8.37 -4.44
C ARG A 29 -9.55 -9.46 -3.37
N THR A 30 -9.24 -10.70 -3.75
CA THR A 30 -9.19 -11.84 -2.83
C THR A 30 -7.96 -11.76 -1.93
N TRP A 31 -6.87 -11.13 -2.37
CA TRP A 31 -5.67 -10.94 -1.56
C TRP A 31 -6.00 -10.17 -0.28
N TRP A 32 -6.82 -9.12 -0.40
CA TRP A 32 -7.27 -8.31 0.73
C TRP A 32 -8.22 -9.04 1.67
N GLN A 33 -9.09 -9.89 1.14
CA GLN A 33 -9.96 -10.72 1.96
C GLN A 33 -9.13 -11.66 2.83
N LEU A 34 -8.16 -12.35 2.24
CA LEU A 34 -7.25 -13.24 2.97
C LEU A 34 -6.46 -12.51 4.03
N ARG A 35 -5.97 -11.30 3.72
CA ARG A 35 -5.28 -10.41 4.67
C ARG A 35 -6.11 -10.09 5.92
N ALA A 36 -7.44 -10.05 5.79
CA ALA A 36 -8.36 -9.82 6.90
C ALA A 36 -8.69 -11.09 7.71
N LEU A 37 -8.50 -12.28 7.14
CA LEU A 37 -8.85 -13.54 7.79
C LEU A 37 -7.91 -13.93 8.93
N SER A 38 -6.60 -13.66 8.81
CA SER A 38 -5.63 -14.04 9.83
C SER A 38 -4.39 -13.14 9.85
N ALA A 39 -3.66 -13.14 10.98
CA ALA A 39 -2.44 -12.37 11.14
C ALA A 39 -1.30 -12.93 10.27
N GLU A 40 -1.29 -14.23 10.05
CA GLU A 40 -0.32 -14.95 9.21
C GLU A 40 -0.46 -14.51 7.74
N TRP A 41 -1.70 -14.44 7.22
CA TRP A 41 -1.96 -13.92 5.88
C TRP A 41 -1.54 -12.46 5.74
N ARG A 42 -1.80 -11.65 6.77
CA ARG A 42 -1.35 -10.27 6.81
C ARG A 42 0.17 -10.15 6.75
N LEU A 43 0.89 -10.91 7.57
CA LEU A 43 2.36 -10.91 7.58
C LEU A 43 2.94 -11.39 6.25
N LEU A 44 2.34 -12.42 5.65
CA LEU A 44 2.77 -12.97 4.37
C LEU A 44 2.56 -11.97 3.20
N LEU A 45 1.43 -11.26 3.20
CA LEU A 45 1.07 -10.32 2.14
C LEU A 45 1.77 -8.95 2.28
N ASP A 46 1.89 -8.44 3.49
CA ASP A 46 2.29 -7.04 3.72
C ASP A 46 3.78 -6.77 3.76
N ASP A 47 4.58 -7.84 3.80
CA ASP A 47 6.00 -7.81 4.19
C ASP A 47 6.18 -7.56 5.69
N ALA A 48 6.83 -8.52 6.37
CA ALA A 48 7.30 -8.37 7.75
C ALA A 48 8.53 -7.45 7.86
N GLY A 49 8.96 -6.79 6.78
CA GLY A 49 10.10 -5.88 6.73
C GLY A 49 10.04 -4.68 7.67
N ASN A 50 8.88 -4.34 8.24
CA ASN A 50 8.76 -3.31 9.30
C ASN A 50 8.54 -3.89 10.72
N CYS A 51 8.44 -5.21 10.88
CA CYS A 51 8.35 -5.86 12.19
C CYS A 51 9.72 -6.31 12.72
N MET A 52 10.82 -6.00 12.00
CA MET A 52 12.16 -6.54 12.26
C MET A 52 13.25 -5.47 12.37
N GLU A 53 12.94 -4.27 12.90
CA GLU A 53 14.00 -3.41 13.45
C GLU A 53 14.33 -3.72 14.92
N ARG A 54 13.67 -4.71 15.55
CA ARG A 54 13.88 -4.99 16.98
C ARG A 54 14.32 -6.39 17.41
N SER A 55 14.52 -7.39 16.54
CA SER A 55 14.87 -8.74 17.06
C SER A 55 15.76 -9.67 16.24
N CYS A 56 16.34 -9.27 15.10
CA CYS A 56 17.27 -10.16 14.37
C CYS A 56 18.55 -9.48 13.91
N ARG A 57 19.32 -8.92 14.86
CA ARG A 57 20.72 -8.57 14.59
C ARG A 57 21.73 -9.65 15.01
N GLU A 58 21.30 -10.72 15.66
CA GLU A 58 22.21 -11.76 16.12
C GLU A 58 21.53 -13.11 15.98
N MET A 59 21.73 -13.77 14.84
CA MET A 59 22.04 -15.21 14.76
C MET A 59 22.05 -15.65 13.29
N VAL A 60 23.27 -15.92 12.81
CA VAL A 60 23.62 -16.95 11.82
C VAL A 60 22.76 -17.03 10.54
N GLY A 61 23.26 -16.44 9.46
CA GLY A 61 23.48 -17.17 8.19
C GLY A 61 22.30 -17.76 7.40
N GLU A 62 21.04 -17.45 7.69
CA GLU A 62 19.90 -17.96 6.91
C GLU A 62 19.26 -16.88 6.02
N PHE A 63 19.22 -17.17 4.72
CA PHE A 63 18.49 -16.42 3.70
C PHE A 63 17.01 -16.31 4.11
N ARG A 64 16.61 -15.19 4.71
CA ARG A 64 15.20 -14.79 4.76
C ARG A 64 14.90 -13.96 3.53
N PRO A 65 14.14 -14.46 2.53
CA PRO A 65 13.52 -13.56 1.58
C PRO A 65 12.47 -12.78 2.38
N ALA A 66 12.78 -11.53 2.74
CA ALA A 66 11.77 -10.53 3.09
C ALA A 66 10.96 -10.22 1.81
N CYS A 67 10.18 -11.21 1.37
CA CYS A 67 9.42 -11.14 0.14
C CYS A 67 8.00 -10.70 0.47
N CYS A 68 7.72 -9.43 0.25
CA CYS A 68 6.35 -8.93 0.14
C CYS A 68 5.61 -9.73 -0.94
N LEU A 69 4.70 -10.64 -0.56
CA LEU A 69 3.98 -11.45 -1.53
C LEU A 69 3.12 -10.58 -2.47
N VAL A 70 2.61 -9.45 -1.99
CA VAL A 70 1.89 -8.47 -2.83
C VAL A 70 2.79 -7.97 -3.97
N LYS A 71 4.07 -7.70 -3.72
CA LYS A 71 5.01 -7.29 -4.78
C LYS A 71 5.10 -8.35 -5.88
N LEU A 72 5.31 -9.62 -5.49
CA LEU A 72 5.42 -10.73 -6.44
C LEU A 72 4.12 -10.96 -7.22
N LEU A 73 2.97 -10.86 -6.56
CA LEU A 73 1.66 -11.00 -7.20
C LEU A 73 1.39 -9.89 -8.21
N VAL A 74 1.77 -8.64 -7.89
CA VAL A 74 1.65 -7.50 -8.79
C VAL A 74 2.58 -7.65 -10.01
N GLU A 75 3.83 -8.08 -9.79
CA GLU A 75 4.77 -8.35 -10.89
C GLU A 75 4.29 -9.48 -11.80
N ALA A 76 3.69 -10.53 -11.22
CA ALA A 76 3.16 -11.67 -11.96
C ALA A 76 1.86 -11.37 -12.73
N ALA A 77 1.03 -10.44 -12.24
CA ALA A 77 -0.18 -10.00 -12.93
C ALA A 77 0.16 -9.35 -14.29
N GLY A 78 1.33 -8.71 -14.39
CA GLY A 78 1.77 -8.03 -15.59
C GLY A 78 0.88 -6.83 -15.96
N PRO A 79 1.00 -6.30 -17.19
CA PRO A 79 0.17 -5.19 -17.65
C PRO A 79 -1.32 -5.49 -17.58
N LEU A 80 -2.10 -4.52 -17.10
CA LEU A 80 -3.55 -4.53 -17.12
C LEU A 80 -4.03 -4.31 -18.56
N LYS A 81 -4.62 -5.34 -19.15
CA LYS A 81 -5.05 -5.39 -20.56
C LYS A 81 -6.52 -5.05 -20.72
N THR A 82 -7.32 -5.20 -19.66
CA THR A 82 -8.77 -4.97 -19.70
C THR A 82 -9.24 -3.94 -18.67
N ALA A 83 -10.40 -3.33 -18.93
CA ALA A 83 -11.02 -2.42 -17.97
C ALA A 83 -11.40 -3.12 -16.65
N ASN A 84 -11.75 -4.41 -16.70
CA ASN A 84 -12.08 -5.18 -15.50
C ASN A 84 -10.84 -5.38 -14.61
N GLU A 85 -9.70 -5.70 -15.21
CA GLU A 85 -8.41 -5.81 -14.48
C GLU A 85 -8.02 -4.48 -13.85
N GLU A 86 -8.22 -3.37 -14.56
CA GLU A 86 -8.04 -2.02 -14.03
C GLU A 86 -8.94 -1.75 -12.81
N VAL A 87 -10.24 -2.06 -12.90
CA VAL A 87 -11.18 -1.89 -11.78
C VAL A 87 -10.80 -2.74 -10.57
N ASP A 88 -10.46 -4.02 -10.78
CA ASP A 88 -10.03 -4.92 -9.70
C ASP A 88 -8.73 -4.43 -9.04
N PHE A 89 -7.79 -3.91 -9.84
CA PHE A 89 -6.54 -3.34 -9.35
C PHE A 89 -6.76 -2.04 -8.55
N ALA A 90 -7.60 -1.13 -9.04
CA ALA A 90 -7.97 0.09 -8.32
C ALA A 90 -8.62 -0.23 -6.97
N GLY A 91 -9.51 -1.23 -6.94
CA GLY A 91 -10.10 -1.72 -5.69
C GLY A 91 -9.06 -2.19 -4.67
N CYS A 92 -7.92 -2.73 -5.12
CA CYS A 92 -6.82 -3.10 -4.23
C CYS A 92 -6.09 -1.89 -3.66
N VAL A 93 -5.85 -0.87 -4.48
CA VAL A 93 -5.23 0.39 -4.04
C VAL A 93 -6.12 1.07 -3.01
N TYR A 94 -7.42 1.19 -3.26
CA TYR A 94 -8.34 1.85 -2.34
C TYR A 94 -8.50 1.08 -1.02
N ARG A 95 -8.47 -0.25 -1.04
CA ARG A 95 -8.41 -1.05 0.21
C ARG A 95 -7.11 -0.80 0.98
N ALA A 96 -5.98 -0.69 0.29
CA ALA A 96 -4.71 -0.38 0.94
C ALA A 96 -4.74 0.99 1.64
N VAL A 97 -5.32 2.01 0.97
CA VAL A 97 -5.52 3.35 1.53
C VAL A 97 -6.48 3.30 2.72
N HIS A 98 -7.64 2.66 2.58
CA HIS A 98 -8.63 2.53 3.63
C HIS A 98 -8.07 1.88 4.91
N HIS A 99 -7.16 0.92 4.77
CA HIS A 99 -6.50 0.25 5.90
C HIS A 99 -5.18 0.90 6.34
N GLY A 100 -4.84 2.09 5.83
CA GLY A 100 -3.58 2.78 6.16
C GLY A 100 -2.32 1.95 5.90
N SER A 101 -2.38 1.07 4.89
CA SER A 101 -1.38 0.03 4.64
C SER A 101 -0.29 0.50 3.69
N VAL A 102 0.61 1.34 4.21
CA VAL A 102 1.66 2.03 3.46
C VAL A 102 2.53 1.09 2.61
N GLY A 103 3.07 0.01 3.20
CA GLY A 103 3.95 -0.93 2.49
C GLY A 103 3.27 -1.57 1.26
N PRO A 104 2.13 -2.25 1.43
CA PRO A 104 1.33 -2.79 0.34
C PRO A 104 0.93 -1.73 -0.69
N LEU A 105 0.52 -0.54 -0.24
CA LEU A 105 0.18 0.56 -1.14
C LEU A 105 1.38 0.92 -2.02
N GLN A 106 2.57 1.04 -1.46
CA GLN A 106 3.79 1.33 -2.22
C GLN A 106 4.09 0.26 -3.27
N GLN A 107 3.82 -1.03 -3.00
CA GLN A 107 4.01 -2.09 -4.00
C GLN A 107 2.96 -2.02 -5.11
N LEU A 108 1.71 -1.66 -4.79
CA LEU A 108 0.63 -1.49 -5.75
C LEU A 108 0.79 -0.23 -6.62
N LEU A 109 1.31 0.86 -6.05
CA LEU A 109 1.49 2.12 -6.79
C LEU A 109 2.71 2.10 -7.71
N ARG A 110 3.76 1.34 -7.36
CA ARG A 110 5.00 1.26 -8.16
C ARG A 110 4.77 0.94 -9.64
N PRO A 111 4.03 -0.12 -10.03
CA PRO A 111 3.86 -0.46 -11.45
C PRO A 111 3.11 0.62 -12.24
N LEU A 112 2.25 1.43 -11.59
CA LEU A 112 1.55 2.54 -12.25
C LEU A 112 2.49 3.65 -12.74
N ALA A 113 3.76 3.65 -12.30
CA ALA A 113 4.79 4.51 -12.86
C ALA A 113 5.07 4.19 -14.34
N ALA A 114 5.04 2.91 -14.71
CA ALA A 114 5.36 2.45 -16.05
C ALA A 114 4.18 2.66 -17.02
N GLU A 115 4.43 3.28 -18.17
CA GLU A 115 3.40 3.48 -19.20
C GLU A 115 2.94 2.18 -19.85
N SER A 116 3.74 1.12 -19.76
CA SER A 116 3.41 -0.20 -20.27
C SER A 116 2.47 -1.00 -19.37
N PHE A 117 2.27 -0.59 -18.11
CA PHE A 117 1.51 -1.38 -17.14
C PHE A 117 0.00 -1.15 -17.24
N ALA A 118 -0.45 0.09 -17.41
CA ALA A 118 -1.87 0.42 -17.50
C ALA A 118 -2.07 1.71 -18.31
N ARG A 119 -3.31 1.98 -18.73
CA ARG A 119 -3.63 3.21 -19.45
C ARG A 119 -3.28 4.44 -18.61
N ARG A 120 -2.65 5.45 -19.22
CA ARG A 120 -2.19 6.66 -18.51
C ARG A 120 -3.29 7.36 -17.72
N ALA A 121 -4.49 7.49 -18.31
CA ALA A 121 -5.62 8.13 -17.66
C ALA A 121 -6.09 7.34 -16.42
N PHE A 122 -6.14 6.01 -16.52
CA PHE A 122 -6.46 5.14 -15.40
C PHE A 122 -5.42 5.26 -14.27
N ALA A 123 -4.12 5.11 -14.60
CA ALA A 123 -3.05 5.18 -13.60
C ALA A 123 -3.08 6.52 -12.85
N LEU A 124 -3.20 7.64 -13.57
CA LEU A 124 -3.30 8.97 -12.96
C LEU A 124 -4.55 9.11 -12.09
N GLY A 125 -5.70 8.61 -12.55
CA GLY A 125 -6.95 8.63 -11.79
C GLY A 125 -6.83 7.89 -10.46
N VAL A 126 -6.28 6.68 -10.47
CA VAL A 126 -6.08 5.86 -9.26
C VAL A 126 -5.11 6.52 -8.28
N ILE A 127 -3.99 7.08 -8.76
CA ILE A 127 -3.01 7.76 -7.91
C ILE A 127 -3.63 9.00 -7.26
N ARG A 128 -4.39 9.80 -8.02
CA ARG A 128 -5.09 10.98 -7.50
C ARG A 128 -6.12 10.62 -6.45
N GLU A 129 -6.97 9.65 -6.76
CA GLU A 129 -8.00 9.19 -5.85
C GLU A 129 -7.40 8.61 -4.55
N ALA A 130 -6.30 7.86 -4.66
CA ALA A 130 -5.57 7.36 -3.49
C ALA A 130 -5.05 8.50 -2.59
N LEU A 131 -4.53 9.58 -3.17
CA LEU A 131 -4.10 10.76 -2.42
C LEU A 131 -5.27 11.46 -1.72
N VAL A 132 -6.39 11.63 -2.44
CA VAL A 132 -7.59 12.27 -1.90
C VAL A 132 -8.17 11.46 -0.75
N GLN A 133 -8.34 10.15 -0.92
CA GLN A 133 -8.88 9.28 0.13
C GLN A 133 -7.96 9.23 1.37
N ALA A 134 -6.64 9.20 1.18
CA ALA A 134 -5.68 9.27 2.28
C ALA A 134 -5.77 10.60 3.05
N ALA A 135 -5.92 11.72 2.32
CA ALA A 135 -6.05 13.04 2.92
C ALA A 135 -7.36 13.17 3.71
N VAL A 136 -8.48 12.73 3.12
CA VAL A 136 -9.80 12.69 3.76
C VAL A 136 -9.78 11.83 5.03
N ALA A 137 -9.09 10.68 5.00
CA ALA A 137 -8.94 9.79 6.15
C ALA A 137 -7.96 10.33 7.23
N GLY A 138 -7.28 11.45 7.00
CA GLY A 138 -6.27 11.97 7.93
C GLY A 138 -5.03 11.07 8.03
N ASP A 139 -4.66 10.37 6.97
CA ASP A 139 -3.51 9.47 6.95
C ASP A 139 -2.31 10.10 6.22
N ALA A 140 -1.49 10.82 6.99
CA ALA A 140 -0.30 11.48 6.51
C ALA A 140 0.76 10.50 5.96
N ALA A 141 0.86 9.29 6.52
CA ALA A 141 1.86 8.31 6.10
C ALA A 141 1.51 7.77 4.70
N THR A 142 0.23 7.50 4.47
CA THR A 142 -0.30 7.10 3.15
C THR A 142 -0.17 8.24 2.13
N CYS A 143 -0.50 9.49 2.49
CA CYS A 143 -0.26 10.66 1.64
C CYS A 143 1.21 10.79 1.23
N HIS A 144 2.12 10.67 2.20
CA HIS A 144 3.56 10.73 1.95
C HIS A 144 4.01 9.62 1.01
N ALA A 145 3.51 8.40 1.18
CA ALA A 145 3.85 7.27 0.30
C ALA A 145 3.42 7.48 -1.15
N VAL A 146 2.22 8.03 -1.38
CA VAL A 146 1.74 8.38 -2.72
C VAL A 146 2.64 9.46 -3.34
N LEU A 147 2.90 10.55 -2.59
CA LEU A 147 3.71 11.68 -3.06
C LEU A 147 5.19 11.31 -3.29
N GLN A 148 5.75 10.41 -2.50
CA GLN A 148 7.12 9.93 -2.68
C GLN A 148 7.28 9.20 -4.02
N GLN A 149 6.29 8.42 -4.44
CA GLN A 149 6.36 7.64 -5.69
C GLN A 149 5.87 8.40 -6.93
N HIS A 150 4.89 9.27 -6.76
CA HIS A 150 4.18 9.88 -7.90
C HIS A 150 4.10 11.41 -7.85
N GLY A 151 4.60 12.04 -6.79
CA GLY A 151 4.54 13.47 -6.56
C GLY A 151 5.43 14.29 -7.51
N PRO A 152 5.28 15.63 -7.51
CA PRO A 152 6.06 16.55 -8.35
C PRO A 152 7.59 16.41 -8.19
N ARG A 153 8.03 16.07 -6.97
CA ARG A 153 9.45 15.87 -6.62
C ARG A 153 9.90 14.42 -6.70
N SER A 154 9.03 13.49 -7.10
CA SER A 154 9.39 12.08 -7.18
C SER A 154 10.43 11.83 -8.27
N ALA A 155 11.43 11.01 -7.93
CA ALA A 155 12.41 10.48 -8.88
C ALA A 155 11.85 9.28 -9.67
N ALA A 156 10.83 8.59 -9.16
CA ALA A 156 10.28 7.39 -9.76
C ALA A 156 9.30 7.71 -10.89
N ALA A 157 8.32 8.57 -10.62
CA ALA A 157 7.38 9.06 -11.63
C ALA A 157 6.80 10.41 -11.22
N ARG A 158 6.77 11.38 -12.13
CA ARG A 158 6.12 12.69 -11.89
C ARG A 158 4.74 12.71 -12.52
N ARG A 159 3.81 11.98 -11.91
CA ARG A 159 2.42 11.88 -12.42
C ARG A 159 1.50 12.93 -11.80
N LEU A 160 1.70 13.23 -10.51
CA LEU A 160 0.97 14.25 -9.79
C LEU A 160 1.62 15.62 -9.94
N GLN A 161 0.78 16.64 -9.97
CA GLN A 161 1.15 18.04 -9.97
C GLN A 161 0.81 18.69 -8.62
N SER A 162 1.35 19.86 -8.33
CA SER A 162 1.01 20.63 -7.12
C SER A 162 -0.50 20.91 -7.00
N GLY A 163 -1.19 21.06 -8.12
CA GLY A 163 -2.66 21.19 -8.16
C GLY A 163 -3.41 19.96 -7.61
N ASP A 164 -2.84 18.77 -7.71
CA ASP A 164 -3.45 17.55 -7.16
C ASP A 164 -3.35 17.52 -5.63
N ALA A 165 -2.25 18.02 -5.05
CA ALA A 165 -2.11 18.18 -3.60
C ALA A 165 -3.09 19.23 -3.05
N ALA A 166 -3.26 20.35 -3.76
CA ALA A 166 -4.27 21.36 -3.42
C ALA A 166 -5.70 20.81 -3.49
N MET A 167 -6.00 19.97 -4.48
CA MET A 167 -7.29 19.28 -4.59
C MET A 167 -7.53 18.33 -3.41
N ALA A 168 -6.52 17.54 -3.01
CA ALA A 168 -6.61 16.65 -1.86
C ALA A 168 -6.82 17.42 -0.54
N LEU A 169 -6.11 18.54 -0.35
CA LEU A 169 -6.31 19.44 0.79
C LEU A 169 -7.75 19.98 0.84
N LYS A 170 -8.26 20.44 -0.31
CA LYS A 170 -9.63 20.93 -0.41
C LYS A 170 -10.64 19.84 -0.05
N ALA A 171 -10.48 18.63 -0.60
CA ALA A 171 -11.38 17.51 -0.31
C ALA A 171 -11.36 17.11 1.18
N ALA A 172 -10.19 17.12 1.83
CA ALA A 172 -10.08 16.87 3.26
C ALA A 172 -10.76 17.96 4.11
N ALA A 173 -10.62 19.23 3.71
CA ALA A 173 -11.31 20.35 4.37
C ALA A 173 -12.83 20.26 4.20
N ASP A 174 -13.30 20.00 2.98
CA ASP A 174 -14.72 19.82 2.66
C ASP A 174 -15.32 18.64 3.46
N TRP A 175 -14.60 17.51 3.56
CA TRP A 175 -15.03 16.38 4.40
C TRP A 175 -15.17 16.76 5.87
N HIS A 176 -14.20 17.49 6.42
CA HIS A 176 -14.27 17.92 7.81
C HIS A 176 -15.48 18.81 8.10
N LEU A 177 -15.82 19.71 7.17
CA LEU A 177 -17.00 20.57 7.33
C LEU A 177 -18.30 19.75 7.35
N MET A 178 -18.37 18.66 6.60
CA MET A 178 -19.54 17.78 6.52
C MET A 178 -19.59 16.77 7.68
N SER A 179 -18.43 16.35 8.17
CA SER A 179 -18.24 15.33 9.20
C SER A 179 -17.27 15.84 10.26
N PRO A 180 -17.68 16.79 11.12
CA PRO A 180 -16.85 17.24 12.23
C PRO A 180 -16.52 16.06 13.16
N ASP A 181 -15.34 16.09 13.77
CA ASP A 181 -14.82 15.09 14.72
C ASP A 181 -14.45 13.69 14.17
N ASP A 182 -14.74 13.38 12.91
CA ASP A 182 -14.37 12.10 12.27
C ASP A 182 -12.83 11.90 12.19
N VAL A 183 -12.09 13.00 12.03
CA VAL A 183 -10.62 13.01 11.98
C VAL A 183 -10.07 14.03 12.99
N SER A 184 -9.17 13.59 13.87
CA SER A 184 -8.58 14.44 14.90
C SER A 184 -7.70 15.56 14.34
N ASP A 185 -7.65 16.69 15.06
CA ASP A 185 -6.82 17.86 14.74
C ASP A 185 -5.36 17.53 14.42
N LEU A 186 -4.77 16.62 15.19
CA LEU A 186 -3.39 16.18 15.02
C LEU A 186 -3.18 15.50 13.67
N ARG A 187 -4.08 14.58 13.29
CA ARG A 187 -4.01 13.85 12.02
C ARG A 187 -4.19 14.79 10.83
N ARG A 188 -5.09 15.76 10.95
CA ARG A 188 -5.32 16.78 9.92
C ARG A 188 -4.10 17.66 9.72
N LYS A 189 -3.52 18.18 10.81
CA LYS A 189 -2.28 18.97 10.74
C LYS A 189 -1.14 18.19 10.08
N ALA A 190 -0.99 16.90 10.40
CA ALA A 190 0.01 16.06 9.77
C ALA A 190 -0.22 15.90 8.25
N VAL A 191 -1.46 15.70 7.81
CA VAL A 191 -1.80 15.67 6.37
C VAL A 191 -1.51 17.02 5.71
N ASP A 192 -1.92 18.11 6.36
CA ASP A 192 -1.69 19.48 5.90
C ASP A 192 -0.20 19.76 5.66
N GLU A 193 0.65 19.40 6.61
CA GLU A 193 2.11 19.54 6.52
C GLU A 193 2.68 18.76 5.32
N VAL A 194 2.26 17.51 5.14
CA VAL A 194 2.71 16.66 4.04
C VAL A 194 2.30 17.24 2.69
N LEU A 195 1.03 17.66 2.53
CA LEU A 195 0.52 18.15 1.25
C LEU A 195 1.04 19.55 0.93
N LYS A 196 1.12 20.46 1.92
CA LYS A 196 1.66 21.83 1.73
C LYS A 196 3.15 21.84 1.38
N ALA A 197 3.92 20.83 1.77
CA ALA A 197 5.33 20.73 1.40
C ALA A 197 5.57 20.55 -0.11
N VAL A 198 4.53 20.21 -0.88
CA VAL A 198 4.59 19.92 -2.32
C VAL A 198 3.74 20.86 -3.19
N CYS A 199 2.87 21.65 -2.57
CA CYS A 199 2.21 22.79 -3.19
C CYS A 199 3.21 23.89 -3.53
#